data_AF-A0AAW0MP08-F1
#
_entry.id   AF-A0AAW0MP08-F1
#
_cell.length_a   1.000
_cell.length_b   1.000
_cell.length_c   1.000
_cell.angle_alpha   90.00
_cell.angle_beta   90.00
_cell.angle_gamma   90.00
#
_symmetry.space_group_name_H-M   'P 1'
#
loop_
_entity.id
_entity.type
_entity.pdbx_description
1 polymer ?
#
loop_
_entity_poly.entity_id
_entity_poly.type
_entity_poly.pdbx_seq_one_letter_code
_entity_poly.pdbx_strand_id
1 'polypeptide(L)'
;MAEDPMFLPSPPAKPAIVDSTKSAITLSWNKPLFDGGAAVTGYRVEYKKASGEEWSTGIYNTDKTEFTITGLTSGAEYVFVVRSINKIGVSEPSPESDPQVAMDREEEPKFNVSPEMRKTLLVKAGGSFTLNVPYSGKPMPTVSWDKADVDLRIRGLINTTSTVASITVEQVTRDDSGKYTIKLQNLSGSASLTLSVRVLDSPGPPTRIAVKDVTKTSVTVTWDIPENEGGAPVKNYLVDIRDISRVGWTRLTDKCHRLSYRVSDLEEGGIYFFRITEKRKRTWCRSVSGDQRGCKINRSD
;
A
#
# COMPACT_ATOMS: atom_id res chain seq x y z
N MET A 1 -63.91 5.09 3.48
CA MET A 1 -62.68 4.39 3.06
C MET A 1 -62.42 3.34 4.12
N ALA A 2 -62.33 2.06 3.77
CA ALA A 2 -61.94 1.04 4.72
C ALA A 2 -60.41 1.11 4.86
N GLU A 3 -59.90 1.24 6.09
CA GLU A 3 -58.48 1.06 6.37
C GLU A 3 -58.19 -0.44 6.45
N ASP A 4 -57.09 -0.88 5.85
CA ASP A 4 -56.67 -2.28 5.93
C ASP A 4 -56.38 -2.68 7.39
N PRO A 5 -56.77 -3.90 7.83
CA PRO A 5 -56.57 -4.35 9.19
C PRO A 5 -55.08 -4.47 9.53
N MET A 6 -54.72 -4.03 10.73
CA MET A 6 -53.34 -3.97 11.20
C MET A 6 -53.12 -4.93 12.36
N PHE A 7 -51.98 -5.60 12.34
CA PHE A 7 -51.60 -6.66 13.26
C PHE A 7 -50.26 -6.33 13.93
N LEU A 8 -49.90 -7.14 14.92
CA LEU A 8 -48.53 -7.14 15.45
C LEU A 8 -47.54 -7.51 14.34
N PRO A 9 -46.31 -6.97 14.39
CA PRO A 9 -45.27 -7.38 13.47
C PRO A 9 -44.82 -8.81 13.79
N SER A 10 -44.23 -9.49 12.82
CA SER A 10 -43.54 -10.76 13.08
C SER A 10 -42.28 -10.55 13.94
N PRO A 11 -41.82 -11.57 14.69
CA PRO A 11 -40.53 -11.51 15.36
C PRO A 11 -39.40 -11.30 14.34
N PRO A 12 -38.31 -10.62 14.73
CA PRO A 12 -37.08 -10.62 13.95
C PRO A 12 -36.51 -12.03 13.83
N ALA A 13 -35.61 -12.20 12.86
CA ALA A 13 -34.75 -13.38 12.82
C ALA A 13 -33.84 -13.46 14.06
N LYS A 14 -33.25 -14.64 14.31
CA LYS A 14 -32.28 -14.86 15.37
C LYS A 14 -31.20 -13.75 15.36
N PRO A 15 -30.99 -13.03 16.47
CA PRO A 15 -29.96 -12.00 16.55
C PRO A 15 -28.55 -12.62 16.50
N ALA A 16 -27.64 -11.94 15.80
CA ALA A 16 -26.24 -12.33 15.66
C ALA A 16 -25.36 -11.56 16.65
N ILE A 17 -24.38 -12.25 17.24
CA ILE A 17 -23.35 -11.62 18.07
C ILE A 17 -22.33 -10.93 17.16
N VAL A 18 -22.19 -9.61 17.30
CA VAL A 18 -21.26 -8.80 16.52
C VAL A 18 -19.95 -8.58 17.26
N ASP A 19 -20.01 -8.31 18.56
CA ASP A 19 -18.82 -8.10 19.37
C ASP A 19 -19.08 -8.49 20.83
N SER A 20 -18.01 -8.79 21.55
CA SER A 20 -18.06 -9.13 22.97
C SER A 20 -16.85 -8.54 23.68
N THR A 21 -17.11 -8.01 24.88
CA THR A 21 -16.12 -7.53 25.84
C THR A 21 -16.44 -8.14 27.21
N LYS A 22 -15.54 -7.94 28.17
CA LYS A 22 -15.77 -8.39 29.56
C LYS A 22 -17.05 -7.86 30.22
N SER A 23 -17.64 -6.76 29.74
CA SER A 23 -18.81 -6.13 30.37
C SER A 23 -19.90 -5.70 29.39
N ALA A 24 -19.73 -5.99 28.09
CA ALA A 24 -20.70 -5.62 27.08
C ALA A 24 -20.70 -6.59 25.89
N ILE A 25 -21.89 -6.84 25.32
CA ILE A 25 -22.08 -7.66 24.13
C ILE A 25 -22.90 -6.85 23.12
N THR A 26 -22.41 -6.78 21.88
CA THR A 26 -23.08 -6.10 20.76
C THR A 26 -23.80 -7.12 19.90
N LEU A 27 -25.06 -6.85 19.63
CA LEU A 27 -25.94 -7.68 18.79
C LEU A 27 -26.34 -6.92 17.54
N SER A 28 -26.55 -7.65 16.44
CA SER A 28 -27.27 -7.14 15.27
C SER A 28 -28.36 -8.10 14.83
N TRP A 29 -29.40 -7.57 14.20
CA TRP A 29 -30.51 -8.35 13.66
C TRP A 29 -31.03 -7.71 12.37
N ASN A 30 -31.92 -8.42 11.70
CA ASN A 30 -32.61 -7.92 10.51
C ASN A 30 -34.03 -7.46 10.87
N LYS A 31 -34.61 -6.59 10.03
CA LYS A 31 -36.03 -6.23 10.13
C LYS A 31 -36.90 -7.49 10.01
N PRO A 32 -38.08 -7.54 10.67
CA PRO A 32 -38.98 -8.68 10.57
C PRO A 32 -39.48 -8.86 9.13
N LEU A 33 -39.79 -10.11 8.76
CA LEU A 33 -40.25 -10.46 7.41
C LEU A 33 -41.61 -9.81 7.08
N PHE A 34 -42.46 -9.69 8.09
CA PHE A 34 -43.78 -9.08 7.99
C PHE A 34 -43.98 -8.05 9.11
N ASP A 35 -44.47 -6.87 8.75
CA ASP A 35 -44.66 -5.72 9.65
C ASP A 35 -46.08 -5.64 10.25
N GLY A 36 -46.98 -6.54 9.85
CA GLY A 36 -48.37 -6.53 10.33
C GLY A 36 -49.25 -5.52 9.61
N GLY A 37 -48.82 -4.96 8.47
CA GLY A 37 -49.56 -3.90 7.78
C GLY A 37 -49.35 -2.50 8.37
N ALA A 38 -48.43 -2.35 9.33
CA ALA A 38 -48.01 -1.07 9.89
C ALA A 38 -46.49 -1.03 10.06
N ALA A 39 -45.87 0.10 9.70
CA ALA A 39 -44.42 0.23 9.76
C ALA A 39 -43.87 -0.08 11.17
N VAL A 40 -42.79 -0.85 11.21
CA VAL A 40 -42.03 -1.13 12.43
C VAL A 40 -41.39 0.17 12.93
N THR A 41 -41.75 0.58 14.14
CA THR A 41 -41.30 1.81 14.80
C THR A 41 -40.09 1.59 15.71
N GLY A 42 -39.74 0.35 16.02
CA GLY A 42 -38.48 0.01 16.68
C GLY A 42 -38.41 -1.42 17.20
N TYR A 43 -37.49 -1.64 18.13
CA TYR A 43 -37.12 -2.96 18.65
C TYR A 43 -36.86 -2.94 20.15
N ARG A 44 -37.32 -3.98 20.84
CA ARG A 44 -36.97 -4.26 22.24
C ARG A 44 -35.93 -5.37 22.29
N VAL A 45 -34.88 -5.18 23.09
CA VAL A 45 -33.84 -6.19 23.30
C VAL A 45 -33.86 -6.65 24.75
N GLU A 46 -33.97 -7.96 24.94
CA GLU A 46 -33.94 -8.61 26.24
C GLU A 46 -32.82 -9.64 26.28
N TYR A 47 -32.29 -9.87 27.48
CA TYR A 47 -31.18 -10.78 27.71
C TYR A 47 -31.34 -11.50 29.04
N LYS A 48 -30.76 -12.69 29.15
CA LYS A 48 -30.65 -13.43 30.41
C LYS A 48 -29.33 -14.17 30.48
N LYS A 49 -28.90 -14.54 31.68
CA LYS A 49 -27.82 -15.52 31.83
C LYS A 49 -28.29 -16.85 31.25
N ALA A 50 -27.43 -17.57 30.53
CA ALA A 50 -27.79 -18.86 29.93
C ALA A 50 -28.21 -19.89 30.99
N SER A 51 -27.66 -19.80 32.21
CA SER A 51 -28.05 -20.61 33.37
C SER A 51 -29.26 -20.08 34.15
N GLY A 52 -29.79 -18.91 33.79
CA GLY A 52 -30.90 -18.27 34.47
C GLY A 52 -32.22 -18.39 33.70
N GLU A 53 -33.31 -18.14 34.40
CA GLU A 53 -34.67 -18.15 33.81
C GLU A 53 -35.25 -16.73 33.64
N GLU A 54 -34.72 -15.75 34.37
CA GLU A 54 -35.24 -14.37 34.36
C GLU A 54 -34.64 -13.52 33.24
N TRP A 55 -35.52 -12.92 32.44
CA TRP A 55 -35.16 -11.96 31.40
C TRP A 55 -35.01 -10.55 31.97
N SER A 56 -33.96 -9.88 31.55
CA SER A 56 -33.69 -8.46 31.80
C SER A 56 -33.84 -7.68 30.49
N THR A 57 -34.38 -6.46 30.58
CA THR A 57 -34.50 -5.57 29.41
C THR A 57 -33.21 -4.77 29.25
N GLY A 58 -32.52 -4.94 28.11
CA GLY A 58 -31.38 -4.11 27.75
C GLY A 58 -31.81 -2.74 27.24
N ILE A 59 -32.82 -2.73 26.36
CA ILE A 59 -33.46 -1.51 25.86
C ILE A 59 -34.93 -1.75 25.52
N TYR A 60 -35.78 -0.81 25.90
CA TYR A 60 -37.23 -0.91 25.70
C TYR A 60 -37.67 -0.59 24.27
N ASN A 61 -36.96 0.31 23.58
CA ASN A 61 -37.21 0.67 22.20
C ASN A 61 -35.96 1.29 21.55
N THR A 62 -35.54 0.79 20.41
CA THR A 62 -34.56 1.40 19.51
C THR A 62 -35.03 1.31 18.07
N ASP A 63 -34.81 2.36 17.28
CA ASP A 63 -35.08 2.39 15.84
C ASP A 63 -33.97 1.72 15.01
N LYS A 64 -32.84 1.38 15.64
CA LYS A 64 -31.70 0.71 15.02
C LYS A 64 -31.86 -0.81 15.05
N THR A 65 -31.17 -1.48 14.15
CA THR A 65 -31.08 -2.96 14.09
C THR A 65 -29.78 -3.49 14.68
N GLU A 66 -29.16 -2.71 15.56
CA GLU A 66 -27.95 -3.04 16.29
C GLU A 66 -28.03 -2.39 17.68
N PHE A 67 -27.62 -3.14 18.71
CA PHE A 67 -27.58 -2.64 20.09
C PHE A 67 -26.50 -3.31 20.92
N THR A 68 -25.85 -2.54 21.79
CA THR A 68 -24.84 -3.03 22.74
C THR A 68 -25.42 -3.05 24.14
N ILE A 69 -25.57 -4.25 24.71
CA ILE A 69 -25.91 -4.43 26.12
C ILE A 69 -24.63 -4.21 26.93
N THR A 70 -24.66 -3.34 27.95
CA THR A 70 -23.54 -3.05 28.85
C THR A 70 -23.87 -3.48 30.29
N GLY A 71 -22.86 -3.51 31.17
CA GLY A 71 -23.03 -3.89 32.57
C GLY A 71 -23.12 -5.40 32.81
N LEU A 72 -22.67 -6.21 31.85
CA LEU A 72 -22.65 -7.66 31.97
C LEU A 72 -21.58 -8.13 32.96
N THR A 73 -21.81 -9.30 33.57
CA THR A 73 -20.86 -9.94 34.47
C THR A 73 -19.77 -10.64 33.66
N SER A 74 -18.51 -10.24 33.83
CA SER A 74 -17.38 -10.85 33.13
C SER A 74 -17.30 -12.36 33.38
N GLY A 75 -17.14 -13.13 32.30
CA GLY A 75 -17.07 -14.59 32.34
C GLY A 75 -18.42 -15.31 32.44
N ALA A 76 -19.54 -14.59 32.59
CA ALA A 76 -20.87 -15.19 32.53
C ALA A 76 -21.36 -15.33 31.08
N GLU A 77 -22.09 -16.40 30.80
CA GLU A 77 -22.72 -16.67 29.51
C GLU A 77 -24.14 -16.11 29.44
N TYR A 78 -24.48 -15.49 28.31
CA TYR A 78 -25.75 -14.83 28.08
C TYR A 78 -26.39 -15.27 26.77
N VAL A 79 -27.73 -15.24 26.74
CA VAL A 79 -28.55 -15.39 25.54
C VAL A 79 -29.46 -14.19 25.39
N PHE A 80 -29.82 -13.88 24.14
CA PHE A 80 -30.52 -12.64 23.79
C PHE A 80 -31.70 -12.90 22.87
N VAL A 81 -32.76 -12.10 23.03
CA VAL A 81 -33.92 -12.07 22.13
C VAL A 81 -34.28 -10.65 21.74
N VAL A 82 -34.83 -10.50 20.55
CA VAL A 82 -35.30 -9.21 20.03
C VAL A 82 -36.78 -9.29 19.68
N ARG A 83 -37.53 -8.24 19.98
CA ARG A 83 -38.94 -8.08 19.57
C ARG A 83 -39.10 -6.87 18.69
N SER A 84 -39.91 -7.01 17.63
CA SER A 84 -40.31 -5.92 16.74
C SER A 84 -41.42 -5.11 17.39
N ILE A 85 -41.46 -3.80 17.16
CA ILE A 85 -42.49 -2.90 17.68
C ILE A 85 -43.11 -2.14 16.51
N ASN A 86 -44.43 -2.14 16.41
CA ASN A 86 -45.17 -1.24 15.53
C ASN A 86 -46.24 -0.49 16.36
N LYS A 87 -47.11 0.28 15.69
CA LYS A 87 -48.18 1.04 16.40
C LYS A 87 -49.23 0.17 17.10
N ILE A 88 -49.35 -1.11 16.74
CA ILE A 88 -50.25 -2.07 17.39
C ILE A 88 -49.62 -2.61 18.68
N GLY A 89 -48.31 -2.85 18.66
CA GLY A 89 -47.59 -3.27 19.86
C GLY A 89 -46.31 -4.03 19.56
N VAL A 90 -45.92 -4.87 20.52
CA VAL A 90 -44.67 -5.64 20.52
C VAL A 90 -44.95 -7.06 20.02
N SER A 91 -44.11 -7.58 19.13
CA SER A 91 -44.18 -8.96 18.64
C SER A 91 -43.84 -10.00 19.70
N GLU A 92 -44.05 -11.28 19.36
CA GLU A 92 -43.36 -12.39 20.01
C GLU A 92 -41.82 -12.23 19.94
N PRO A 93 -41.05 -12.84 20.86
CA PRO A 93 -39.59 -12.83 20.81
C PRO A 93 -39.06 -13.57 19.59
N SER A 94 -37.91 -13.11 19.08
CA SER A 94 -37.08 -13.90 18.17
C SER A 94 -36.65 -15.22 18.82
N PRO A 95 -36.17 -16.20 18.04
CA PRO A 95 -35.35 -17.27 18.58
C PRO A 95 -34.18 -16.70 19.41
N GLU A 96 -33.77 -17.42 20.45
CA GLU A 96 -32.61 -17.06 21.25
C GLU A 96 -31.34 -17.00 20.37
N SER A 97 -30.46 -16.04 20.64
CA SER A 97 -29.12 -15.98 20.05
C SER A 97 -28.31 -17.25 20.32
N ASP A 98 -27.16 -17.37 19.65
CA ASP A 98 -26.13 -18.28 20.17
C ASP A 98 -25.68 -17.79 21.57
N PRO A 99 -25.42 -18.70 22.53
CA PRO A 99 -24.86 -18.33 23.82
C PRO A 99 -23.52 -17.62 23.64
N GLN A 100 -23.32 -16.52 24.36
CA GLN A 100 -22.09 -15.73 24.32
C GLN A 100 -21.59 -15.43 25.72
N VAL A 101 -20.33 -15.76 25.99
CA VAL A 101 -19.66 -15.37 27.24
C VAL A 101 -19.23 -13.91 27.17
N ALA A 102 -19.51 -13.14 28.21
CA ALA A 102 -19.03 -11.77 28.38
C ALA A 102 -17.52 -11.75 28.66
N MET A 103 -16.75 -11.89 27.59
CA MET A 103 -15.30 -11.84 27.57
C MET A 103 -14.82 -11.09 26.32
N ASP A 104 -13.58 -10.62 26.35
CA ASP A 104 -12.98 -9.91 25.23
C ASP A 104 -12.92 -10.82 24.01
N ARG A 105 -13.50 -10.37 22.91
CA ARG A 105 -13.46 -11.11 21.65
C ARG A 105 -12.04 -11.16 21.13
N GLU A 106 -11.56 -12.38 20.97
CA GLU A 106 -10.25 -12.70 20.46
C GLU A 106 -10.34 -13.01 18.96
N GLU A 107 -9.68 -12.19 18.14
CA GLU A 107 -9.50 -12.37 16.71
C GLU A 107 -8.02 -12.45 16.40
N GLU A 108 -7.60 -13.55 15.76
CA GLU A 108 -6.26 -13.70 15.25
C GLU A 108 -5.87 -12.52 14.34
N PRO A 109 -4.61 -12.07 14.41
CA PRO A 109 -4.17 -10.96 13.59
C PRO A 109 -4.17 -11.38 12.13
N LYS A 110 -4.78 -10.58 11.27
CA LYS A 110 -4.86 -10.82 9.83
C LYS A 110 -4.44 -9.60 9.05
N PHE A 111 -3.71 -9.83 7.96
CA PHE A 111 -3.35 -8.78 7.02
C PHE A 111 -4.42 -8.61 5.95
N ASN A 112 -4.80 -7.36 5.70
CA ASN A 112 -5.77 -7.01 4.66
C ASN A 112 -5.01 -6.76 3.33
N VAL A 113 -4.38 -7.80 2.79
CA VAL A 113 -3.42 -7.69 1.67
C VAL A 113 -4.14 -7.41 0.34
N SER A 114 -3.84 -6.28 -0.30
CA SER A 114 -4.28 -6.01 -1.67
C SER A 114 -3.39 -6.73 -2.70
N PRO A 115 -3.87 -7.03 -3.92
CA PRO A 115 -3.06 -7.66 -4.96
C PRO A 115 -1.79 -6.89 -5.32
N GLU A 116 -1.80 -5.56 -5.17
CA GLU A 116 -0.66 -4.71 -5.47
C GLU A 116 0.50 -4.90 -4.49
N MET A 117 0.20 -5.19 -3.22
CA MET A 117 1.21 -5.41 -2.18
C MET A 117 2.03 -6.69 -2.39
N ARG A 118 1.52 -7.65 -3.17
CA ARG A 118 2.26 -8.88 -3.52
C ARG A 118 3.29 -8.65 -4.63
N LYS A 119 3.18 -7.55 -5.38
CA LYS A 119 4.13 -7.21 -6.43
C LYS A 119 5.39 -6.62 -5.84
N THR A 120 6.50 -6.73 -6.58
CA THR A 120 7.73 -6.04 -6.19
C THR A 120 7.56 -4.54 -6.38
N LEU A 121 7.76 -3.77 -5.31
CA LEU A 121 7.77 -2.31 -5.37
C LEU A 121 9.07 -1.84 -6.02
N LEU A 122 8.96 -1.10 -7.12
CA LEU A 122 10.11 -0.51 -7.82
C LEU A 122 10.28 0.94 -7.39
N VAL A 123 11.44 1.26 -6.81
CA VAL A 123 11.75 2.60 -6.29
C VAL A 123 13.01 3.12 -6.95
N LYS A 124 13.08 4.43 -7.23
CA LYS A 124 14.30 5.05 -7.74
C LYS A 124 15.26 5.37 -6.59
N ALA A 125 16.55 5.09 -6.76
CA ALA A 125 17.58 5.52 -5.81
C ALA A 125 17.55 7.05 -5.59
N GLY A 126 17.75 7.48 -4.34
CA GLY A 126 17.60 8.85 -3.87
C GLY A 126 16.14 9.30 -3.68
N GLY A 127 15.16 8.48 -4.05
CA GLY A 127 13.75 8.70 -3.75
C GLY A 127 13.38 8.28 -2.32
N SER A 128 12.07 8.22 -2.06
CA SER A 128 11.51 7.62 -0.85
C SER A 128 10.43 6.60 -1.23
N PHE A 129 10.17 5.66 -0.34
CA PHE A 129 9.01 4.77 -0.46
C PHE A 129 8.35 4.55 0.89
N THR A 130 7.05 4.25 0.85
CA THR A 130 6.27 3.87 2.02
C THR A 130 5.60 2.54 1.76
N LEU A 131 5.83 1.56 2.63
CA LEU A 131 5.06 0.32 2.66
C LEU A 131 3.90 0.52 3.64
N ASN A 132 2.67 0.48 3.15
CA ASN A 132 1.47 0.62 3.96
C ASN A 132 0.74 -0.73 4.00
N VAL A 133 0.57 -1.28 5.20
CA VAL A 133 0.01 -2.61 5.45
C VAL A 133 -1.19 -2.48 6.37
N PRO A 134 -2.42 -2.52 5.84
CA PRO A 134 -3.61 -2.59 6.66
C PRO A 134 -3.72 -3.97 7.31
N TYR A 135 -4.14 -3.98 8.58
CA TYR A 135 -4.31 -5.18 9.37
C TYR A 135 -5.51 -5.08 10.31
N SER A 136 -5.94 -6.22 10.83
CA SER A 136 -6.98 -6.31 11.85
C SER A 136 -6.64 -7.42 12.84
N GLY A 137 -7.16 -7.31 14.06
CA GLY A 137 -6.92 -8.27 15.13
C GLY A 137 -7.41 -7.69 16.45
N LYS A 138 -7.96 -8.56 17.29
CA LYS A 138 -8.44 -8.21 18.63
C LYS A 138 -7.86 -9.22 19.63
N PRO A 139 -7.22 -8.82 20.74
CA PRO A 139 -6.77 -7.47 21.07
C PRO A 139 -5.80 -6.91 20.01
N MET A 140 -5.60 -5.59 20.04
CA MET A 140 -4.75 -4.88 19.07
C MET A 140 -3.37 -5.55 18.99
N PRO A 141 -2.97 -6.08 17.82
CA PRO A 141 -1.73 -6.81 17.71
C PRO A 141 -0.52 -5.87 17.80
N THR A 142 0.56 -6.40 18.37
CA THR A 142 1.86 -5.77 18.35
C THR A 142 2.47 -5.95 16.96
N VAL A 143 2.97 -4.86 16.39
CA VAL A 143 3.59 -4.81 15.06
C VAL A 143 5.11 -4.81 15.18
N SER A 144 5.77 -5.70 14.44
CA SER A 144 7.24 -5.68 14.30
C SER A 144 7.65 -5.76 12.83
N TRP A 145 8.54 -4.87 12.42
CA TRP A 145 9.15 -4.87 11.09
C TRP A 145 10.55 -5.44 11.13
N ASP A 146 10.91 -6.22 10.11
CA ASP A 146 12.19 -6.90 9.97
C ASP A 146 12.70 -6.84 8.52
N LYS A 147 14.01 -6.63 8.37
CA LYS A 147 14.74 -6.75 7.10
C LYS A 147 16.10 -7.35 7.42
N ALA A 148 16.53 -8.30 6.59
CA ALA A 148 17.85 -8.91 6.73
C ALA A 148 18.95 -7.84 6.75
N ASP A 149 19.83 -7.95 7.76
CA ASP A 149 21.04 -7.15 7.95
C ASP A 149 20.82 -5.63 8.07
N VAL A 150 19.59 -5.17 8.36
CA VAL A 150 19.26 -3.74 8.53
C VAL A 150 18.34 -3.51 9.72
N ASP A 151 18.76 -2.67 10.65
CA ASP A 151 17.86 -2.18 11.71
C ASP A 151 16.92 -1.10 11.16
N LEU A 152 15.67 -1.51 10.90
CA LEU A 152 14.63 -0.65 10.37
C LEU A 152 14.18 0.46 11.33
N ARG A 153 14.44 0.34 12.64
CA ARG A 153 14.09 1.38 13.62
C ARG A 153 14.97 2.61 13.49
N ILE A 154 16.18 2.43 12.97
CA ILE A 154 17.14 3.52 12.70
C ILE A 154 16.99 3.97 11.24
N ARG A 155 16.83 3.02 10.31
CA ARG A 155 16.82 3.32 8.87
C ARG A 155 15.52 3.95 8.37
N GLY A 156 14.38 3.62 8.97
CA GLY A 156 13.06 4.04 8.48
C GLY A 156 12.16 4.58 9.59
N LEU A 157 11.19 5.41 9.18
CA LEU A 157 10.15 5.91 10.06
C LEU A 157 8.99 4.91 10.11
N ILE A 158 8.81 4.25 11.24
CA ILE A 158 7.72 3.29 11.47
C ILE A 158 6.55 4.02 12.13
N ASN A 159 5.39 3.99 11.48
CA ASN A 159 4.13 4.51 12.01
C ASN A 159 3.14 3.36 12.15
N THR A 160 2.60 3.17 13.35
CA THR A 160 1.62 2.11 13.62
C THR A 160 0.37 2.72 14.24
N THR A 161 -0.77 2.53 13.58
CA THR A 161 -2.11 2.84 14.11
C THR A 161 -2.82 1.53 14.45
N SER A 162 -4.05 1.59 14.98
CA SER A 162 -4.85 0.40 15.32
C SER A 162 -5.26 -0.47 14.14
N THR A 163 -5.19 0.04 12.90
CA THR A 163 -5.65 -0.64 11.69
C THR A 163 -4.61 -0.68 10.58
N VAL A 164 -3.51 0.08 10.69
CA VAL A 164 -2.51 0.23 9.64
C VAL A 164 -1.11 0.29 10.25
N ALA A 165 -0.20 -0.48 9.67
CA ALA A 165 1.24 -0.38 9.93
C ALA A 165 1.92 0.15 8.68
N SER A 166 2.78 1.15 8.84
CA SER A 166 3.59 1.67 7.73
C SER A 166 5.03 1.89 8.12
N ILE A 167 5.90 1.71 7.13
CA ILE A 167 7.32 2.07 7.21
C ILE A 167 7.67 2.93 6.01
N THR A 168 8.25 4.10 6.29
CA THR A 168 8.76 5.02 5.28
C THR A 168 10.27 5.06 5.32
N VAL A 169 10.90 4.86 4.16
CA VAL A 169 12.34 4.93 3.99
C VAL A 169 12.64 6.06 3.00
N GLU A 170 13.42 7.04 3.42
CA GLU A 170 13.84 8.18 2.60
C GLU A 170 15.28 8.02 2.12
N GLN A 171 15.66 8.77 1.08
CA GLN A 171 16.99 8.73 0.45
C GLN A 171 17.44 7.30 0.17
N VAL A 172 16.57 6.57 -0.53
CA VAL A 172 16.68 5.12 -0.70
C VAL A 172 17.93 4.77 -1.51
N THR A 173 18.76 3.87 -1.02
CA THR A 173 19.95 3.37 -1.70
C THR A 173 19.72 1.95 -2.22
N ARG A 174 20.69 1.41 -2.95
CA ARG A 174 20.61 0.02 -3.43
C ARG A 174 20.50 -0.99 -2.28
N ASP A 175 21.08 -0.70 -1.12
CA ASP A 175 21.09 -1.56 0.06
C ASP A 175 19.71 -1.70 0.72
N ASP A 176 18.81 -0.75 0.46
CA ASP A 176 17.41 -0.83 0.88
C ASP A 176 16.59 -1.81 0.01
N SER A 177 17.16 -2.34 -1.07
CA SER A 177 16.53 -3.43 -1.82
C SER A 177 16.45 -4.68 -0.94
N GLY A 178 15.36 -5.43 -1.05
CA GLY A 178 15.22 -6.70 -0.35
C GLY A 178 13.79 -7.02 0.05
N LYS A 179 13.69 -7.95 0.98
CA LYS A 179 12.43 -8.43 1.54
C LYS A 179 12.20 -7.78 2.90
N TYR A 180 11.09 -7.09 3.04
CA TYR A 180 10.62 -6.49 4.28
C TYR A 180 9.56 -7.41 4.86
N THR A 181 9.79 -7.94 6.05
CA THR A 181 8.86 -8.82 6.74
C THR A 181 8.19 -8.06 7.87
N ILE A 182 6.86 -7.99 7.85
CA ILE A 182 6.06 -7.49 8.95
C ILE A 182 5.45 -8.69 9.69
N LYS A 183 5.51 -8.66 11.02
CA LYS A 183 4.86 -9.64 11.89
C LYS A 183 3.88 -8.94 12.81
N LEU A 184 2.71 -9.55 12.97
CA LEU A 184 1.67 -9.17 13.91
C LEU A 184 1.58 -10.27 14.97
N GLN A 185 1.47 -9.88 16.22
CA GLN A 185 1.30 -10.81 17.33
C GLN A 185 0.29 -10.27 18.33
N ASN A 186 -0.71 -11.06 18.68
CA ASN A 186 -1.60 -10.81 19.82
C ASN A 186 -1.68 -12.06 20.71
N LEU A 187 -2.53 -12.02 21.73
CA LEU A 187 -2.75 -13.16 22.63
C LEU A 187 -3.32 -14.39 21.91
N SER A 188 -4.07 -14.14 20.83
CA SER A 188 -4.83 -15.16 20.09
C SER A 188 -4.01 -15.82 18.98
N GLY A 189 -2.93 -15.18 18.49
CA GLY A 189 -2.10 -15.74 17.43
C GLY A 189 -1.05 -14.79 16.89
N SER A 190 -0.43 -15.22 15.78
CA SER A 190 0.56 -14.42 15.05
C SER A 190 0.40 -14.58 13.54
N ALA A 191 0.69 -13.51 12.79
CA ALA A 191 0.68 -13.52 11.34
C ALA A 191 1.94 -12.83 10.81
N SER A 192 2.49 -13.32 9.69
CA SER A 192 3.64 -12.69 9.02
C SER A 192 3.35 -12.44 7.55
N LEU A 193 3.82 -11.30 7.03
CA LEU A 193 3.73 -10.93 5.62
C LEU A 193 5.09 -10.41 5.13
N THR A 194 5.51 -10.84 3.95
CA THR A 194 6.76 -10.40 3.32
C THR A 194 6.48 -9.60 2.06
N LEU A 195 7.01 -8.38 2.00
CA LEU A 195 6.94 -7.44 0.89
C LEU A 195 8.31 -7.36 0.20
N SER A 196 8.33 -7.29 -1.13
CA SER A 196 9.58 -7.20 -1.90
C SER A 196 9.77 -5.80 -2.45
N VAL A 197 10.88 -5.16 -2.12
CA VAL A 197 11.28 -3.85 -2.64
C VAL A 197 12.53 -4.02 -3.49
N ARG A 198 12.54 -3.40 -4.67
CA ARG A 198 13.72 -3.34 -5.54
C ARG A 198 14.00 -1.89 -5.87
N VAL A 199 15.18 -1.43 -5.48
CA VAL A 199 15.66 -0.09 -5.77
C VAL A 199 16.42 -0.14 -7.08
N LEU A 200 15.95 0.65 -8.04
CA LEU A 200 16.60 0.87 -9.31
C LEU A 200 17.35 2.19 -9.24
N ASP A 201 18.62 2.14 -9.58
CA ASP A 201 19.45 3.32 -9.65
C ASP A 201 19.59 3.79 -11.09
N SER A 202 19.63 5.11 -11.30
CA SER A 202 19.87 5.67 -12.62
C SER A 202 21.37 5.75 -12.82
N PRO A 203 21.91 5.23 -13.93
CA PRO A 203 23.32 5.36 -14.21
C PRO A 203 23.73 6.83 -14.18
N GLY A 204 24.92 7.10 -13.64
CA GLY A 204 25.52 8.43 -13.70
C GLY A 204 25.79 8.86 -15.14
N PRO A 205 26.11 10.14 -15.37
CA PRO A 205 26.62 10.58 -16.67
C PRO A 205 27.94 9.85 -17.00
N PRO A 206 28.22 9.57 -18.28
CA PRO A 206 29.54 9.13 -18.72
C PRO A 206 30.61 10.12 -18.27
N THR A 207 31.74 9.61 -17.78
CA THR A 207 32.83 10.45 -17.27
C THR A 207 33.97 10.58 -18.29
N ARG A 208 34.88 11.54 -18.07
CA ARG A 208 36.11 11.72 -18.88
C ARG A 208 35.89 11.75 -20.40
N ILE A 209 34.91 12.52 -20.86
CA ILE A 209 34.74 12.76 -22.30
C ILE A 209 35.98 13.47 -22.83
N ALA A 210 36.71 12.84 -23.75
CA ALA A 210 37.94 13.34 -24.34
C ALA A 210 37.91 13.18 -25.85
N VAL A 211 38.48 14.16 -26.55
CA VAL A 211 38.55 14.19 -28.01
C VAL A 211 39.99 13.83 -28.42
N LYS A 212 40.14 12.81 -29.28
CA LYS A 212 41.40 12.24 -29.77
C LYS A 212 41.36 12.13 -31.29
N ASP A 213 42.52 11.93 -31.91
CA ASP A 213 42.67 11.70 -33.36
C ASP A 213 41.94 12.75 -34.23
N VAL A 214 42.22 14.03 -33.98
CA VAL A 214 41.64 15.14 -34.76
C VAL A 214 42.33 15.21 -36.12
N THR A 215 41.55 15.04 -37.18
CA THR A 215 41.95 15.30 -38.57
C THR A 215 41.09 16.42 -39.15
N LYS A 216 41.40 16.86 -40.37
CA LYS A 216 40.63 17.90 -41.07
C LYS A 216 39.16 17.56 -41.28
N THR A 217 38.83 16.27 -41.32
CA THR A 217 37.49 15.77 -41.67
C THR A 217 36.92 14.80 -40.65
N SER A 218 37.67 14.42 -39.62
CA SER A 218 37.21 13.44 -38.64
C SER A 218 37.79 13.67 -37.26
N VAL A 219 37.08 13.22 -36.25
CA VAL A 219 37.55 13.25 -34.87
C VAL A 219 37.04 12.04 -34.10
N THR A 220 37.86 11.49 -33.19
CA THR A 220 37.46 10.38 -32.32
C THR A 220 37.09 10.91 -30.94
N VAL A 221 35.84 10.70 -30.52
CA VAL A 221 35.40 11.01 -29.16
C VAL A 221 35.48 9.75 -28.32
N THR A 222 36.07 9.86 -27.14
CA THR A 222 36.26 8.78 -26.16
C THR A 222 35.64 9.20 -24.83
N TRP A 223 35.08 8.24 -24.09
CA TRP A 223 34.50 8.49 -22.76
C TRP A 223 34.65 7.23 -21.90
N ASP A 224 34.56 7.39 -20.60
CA ASP A 224 34.58 6.27 -19.66
C ASP A 224 33.15 5.90 -19.25
N ILE A 225 33.01 4.67 -18.73
CA ILE A 225 31.78 4.24 -18.08
C ILE A 225 31.40 5.19 -16.94
N PRO A 226 30.10 5.38 -16.66
CA PRO A 226 29.67 6.12 -15.48
C PRO A 226 30.25 5.52 -14.20
N GLU A 227 30.57 6.36 -13.23
CA GLU A 227 31.03 5.93 -11.90
C GLU A 227 29.96 5.07 -11.19
N ASN A 228 28.69 5.30 -11.50
CA ASN A 228 27.58 4.50 -11.02
C ASN A 228 26.79 3.93 -12.21
N GLU A 229 26.84 2.61 -12.42
CA GLU A 229 26.14 1.93 -13.53
C GLU A 229 24.66 1.63 -13.26
N GLY A 230 24.10 2.08 -12.13
CA GLY A 230 22.64 2.02 -11.93
C GLY A 230 22.05 0.60 -11.95
N GLY A 231 22.81 -0.39 -11.46
CA GLY A 231 22.35 -1.78 -11.28
C GLY A 231 22.33 -2.70 -12.51
N ALA A 232 22.74 -2.24 -13.69
CA ALA A 232 23.00 -3.10 -14.86
C ALA A 232 24.11 -2.48 -15.72
N PRO A 233 24.95 -3.25 -16.42
CA PRO A 233 25.99 -2.67 -17.26
C PRO A 233 25.34 -1.88 -18.41
N VAL A 234 25.89 -0.70 -18.69
CA VAL A 234 25.47 0.15 -19.81
C VAL A 234 25.76 -0.55 -21.13
N LYS A 235 24.74 -0.83 -21.94
CA LYS A 235 24.91 -1.58 -23.21
C LYS A 235 24.96 -0.72 -24.47
N ASN A 236 24.50 0.53 -24.41
CA ASN A 236 24.42 1.41 -25.56
C ASN A 236 24.62 2.88 -25.19
N TYR A 237 25.41 3.58 -25.99
CA TYR A 237 25.58 5.02 -25.95
C TYR A 237 25.00 5.70 -27.18
N LEU A 238 24.48 6.90 -26.97
CA LEU A 238 24.02 7.87 -27.94
C LEU A 238 25.12 8.92 -28.07
N VAL A 239 25.54 9.20 -29.30
CA VAL A 239 26.49 10.28 -29.58
C VAL A 239 25.76 11.34 -30.39
N ASP A 240 25.66 12.53 -29.83
CA ASP A 240 25.11 13.72 -30.46
C ASP A 240 26.23 14.71 -30.77
N ILE A 241 26.12 15.40 -31.90
CA ILE A 241 26.98 16.52 -32.30
C ILE A 241 26.16 17.79 -32.44
N ARG A 242 26.76 18.93 -32.12
CA ARG A 242 26.21 20.24 -32.43
C ARG A 242 27.31 21.16 -32.94
N ASP A 243 27.12 21.68 -34.14
CA ASP A 243 27.94 22.78 -34.67
C ASP A 243 27.62 24.08 -33.91
N ILE A 244 28.61 24.93 -33.67
CA ILE A 244 28.42 26.21 -32.98
C ILE A 244 27.37 27.12 -33.65
N SER A 245 27.21 27.03 -34.97
CA SER A 245 26.20 27.77 -35.75
C SER A 245 24.77 27.21 -35.59
N ARG A 246 24.62 25.98 -35.09
CA ARG A 246 23.34 25.28 -34.96
C ARG A 246 22.88 25.26 -33.51
N VAL A 247 21.62 25.59 -33.28
CA VAL A 247 20.99 25.51 -31.95
C VAL A 247 20.67 24.05 -31.57
N GLY A 248 20.33 23.22 -32.56
CA GLY A 248 19.90 21.83 -32.39
C GLY A 248 21.05 20.81 -32.41
N TRP A 249 20.90 19.76 -31.60
CA TRP A 249 21.78 18.59 -31.61
C TRP A 249 21.36 17.61 -32.73
N THR A 250 22.35 17.06 -33.44
CA THR A 250 22.17 16.00 -34.43
C THR A 250 22.66 14.68 -33.86
N ARG A 251 21.83 13.64 -33.95
CA ARG A 251 22.17 12.26 -33.55
C ARG A 251 23.11 11.65 -34.58
N LEU A 252 24.33 11.31 -34.17
CA LEU A 252 25.28 10.60 -35.03
C LEU A 252 25.08 9.08 -34.98
N THR A 253 24.88 8.54 -33.78
CA THR A 253 24.60 7.11 -33.59
C THR A 253 23.76 6.86 -32.35
N ASP A 254 22.98 5.79 -32.39
CA ASP A 254 22.16 5.32 -31.28
C ASP A 254 22.44 3.85 -30.89
N LYS A 255 23.53 3.28 -31.44
CA LYS A 255 23.98 1.88 -31.29
C LYS A 255 25.49 1.81 -31.06
N CYS A 256 26.03 2.70 -30.21
CA CYS A 256 27.44 2.62 -29.85
C CYS A 256 27.64 1.68 -28.66
N HIS A 257 28.28 0.53 -28.90
CA HIS A 257 28.64 -0.45 -27.86
C HIS A 257 30.06 -0.25 -27.31
N ARG A 258 30.84 0.66 -27.91
CA ARG A 258 32.22 0.98 -27.53
C ARG A 258 32.24 2.27 -26.71
N LEU A 259 33.33 2.45 -25.97
CA LEU A 259 33.67 3.68 -25.24
C LEU A 259 34.34 4.75 -26.14
N SER A 260 34.19 4.59 -27.45
CA SER A 260 34.72 5.50 -28.45
C SER A 260 33.85 5.52 -29.70
N TYR A 261 33.79 6.68 -30.34
CA TYR A 261 33.11 6.86 -31.61
C TYR A 261 33.87 7.84 -32.49
N ARG A 262 34.15 7.41 -33.73
CA ARG A 262 34.77 8.25 -34.74
C ARG A 262 33.69 9.00 -35.52
N VAL A 263 33.73 10.31 -35.45
CA VAL A 263 32.89 11.22 -36.21
C VAL A 263 33.64 11.61 -37.47
N SER A 264 33.00 11.46 -38.62
CA SER A 264 33.54 11.83 -39.93
C SER A 264 32.71 12.97 -40.53
N ASP A 265 33.13 13.47 -41.70
CA ASP A 265 32.44 14.50 -42.49
C ASP A 265 32.32 15.86 -41.77
N LEU A 266 33.38 16.26 -41.08
CA LEU A 266 33.49 17.55 -40.41
C LEU A 266 34.20 18.58 -41.29
N GLU A 267 33.88 19.87 -41.11
CA GLU A 267 34.47 20.97 -41.87
C GLU A 267 35.69 21.55 -41.14
N GLU A 268 36.77 21.82 -41.89
CA GLU A 268 38.00 22.42 -41.38
C GLU A 268 37.73 23.84 -40.86
N GLY A 269 38.13 24.13 -39.62
CA GLY A 269 37.86 25.40 -38.94
C GLY A 269 36.54 25.45 -38.16
N GLY A 270 35.70 24.42 -38.25
CA GLY A 270 34.45 24.31 -37.50
C GLY A 270 34.66 24.08 -35.99
N ILE A 271 33.73 24.60 -35.18
CA ILE A 271 33.67 24.34 -33.73
C ILE A 271 32.46 23.45 -33.46
N TYR A 272 32.75 22.26 -32.96
CA TYR A 272 31.74 21.24 -32.68
C TYR A 272 31.69 20.93 -31.18
N PHE A 273 30.49 20.74 -30.67
CA PHE A 273 30.22 20.21 -29.34
C PHE A 273 29.75 18.77 -29.45
N PHE A 274 30.26 17.93 -28.57
CA PHE A 274 29.83 16.53 -28.47
C PHE A 274 29.09 16.29 -27.16
N ARG A 275 28.02 15.51 -27.23
CA ARG A 275 27.26 15.07 -26.07
C ARG A 275 27.04 13.57 -26.15
N ILE A 276 27.40 12.88 -25.07
CA ILE A 276 27.23 11.44 -24.94
C ILE A 276 26.15 11.17 -23.90
N THR A 277 25.23 10.25 -24.21
CA THR A 277 24.11 9.90 -23.35
C THR A 277 23.92 8.38 -23.37
N GLU A 278 23.64 7.76 -22.23
CA GLU A 278 23.31 6.33 -22.19
C GLU A 278 21.90 6.06 -22.72
N LYS A 279 21.71 4.91 -23.41
CA LYS A 279 20.41 4.41 -23.87
C LYS A 279 20.09 3.05 -23.25
N ARG A 280 18.97 2.96 -22.51
CA ARG A 280 18.36 1.67 -22.12
C ARG A 280 17.05 1.38 -22.86
N LYS A 281 16.75 0.08 -23.01
CA LYS A 281 15.47 -0.42 -23.53
C LYS A 281 14.36 -0.04 -22.54
N ARG A 282 13.49 0.88 -22.97
CA ARG A 282 12.15 1.21 -22.49
C ARG A 282 11.75 0.60 -21.13
N THR A 283 11.92 1.37 -20.06
CA THR A 283 10.86 1.42 -19.04
C THR A 283 10.72 2.78 -18.39
N TRP A 284 11.78 3.56 -18.21
CA TRP A 284 11.67 4.96 -17.82
C TRP A 284 13.05 5.62 -17.88
N CYS A 285 13.26 6.64 -18.73
CA CYS A 285 14.50 7.42 -18.68
C CYS A 285 14.23 8.86 -19.10
N ARG A 286 14.50 9.80 -18.19
CA ARG A 286 15.06 11.09 -18.59
C ARG A 286 16.53 10.83 -18.97
N SER A 287 16.93 11.29 -20.15
CA SER A 287 18.32 11.28 -20.61
C SER A 287 19.18 12.09 -19.63
N VAL A 288 20.18 11.46 -19.02
CA VAL A 288 21.22 12.15 -18.26
C VAL A 288 22.40 12.36 -19.21
N SER A 289 22.65 13.60 -19.62
CA SER A 289 23.76 13.96 -20.49
C SER A 289 25.02 14.21 -19.68
N GLY A 290 26.17 13.68 -20.11
CA GLY A 290 27.47 14.07 -19.57
C GLY A 290 27.89 15.48 -20.00
N ASP A 291 29.05 15.92 -19.48
CA ASP A 291 29.64 17.22 -19.78
C ASP A 291 29.82 17.46 -21.29
N GLN A 292 29.58 18.70 -21.72
CA GLN A 292 29.76 19.11 -23.11
C GLN A 292 31.23 19.49 -23.33
N ARG A 293 31.92 18.81 -24.25
CA ARG A 293 33.24 19.25 -24.70
C ARG A 293 33.16 19.87 -26.09
N GLY A 294 33.62 21.10 -26.18
CA GLY A 294 33.89 21.77 -27.45
C GLY A 294 35.26 21.36 -27.98
N CYS A 295 35.33 21.09 -29.28
CA CYS A 295 36.59 20.89 -29.99
C CYS A 295 36.61 21.81 -31.21
N LYS A 296 37.73 22.50 -31.41
CA LYS A 296 38.01 23.30 -32.60
C LYS A 296 38.86 22.45 -33.55
N ILE A 297 38.37 22.20 -34.75
CA ILE A 297 39.11 21.44 -35.76
C ILE A 297 40.10 22.39 -36.44
N ASN A 298 41.36 22.31 -36.03
CA ASN A 298 42.46 23.04 -36.65
C ASN A 298 43.47 22.04 -37.24
N ARG A 299 44.31 22.51 -38.16
CA ARG A 299 45.50 21.77 -38.61
C ARG A 299 46.30 21.28 -37.41
N SER A 300 46.54 19.98 -37.34
CA SER A 300 47.74 19.43 -36.71
C SER A 300 48.88 19.62 -37.71
N ASP A 301 49.93 20.35 -37.28
CA ASP A 301 51.23 20.37 -37.96
C ASP A 301 51.87 18.97 -37.97
#